data_AF-A0A158KWL6-F1
#
_entry.id   AF-A0A158KWL6-F1
#
_cell.length_a   1.000
_cell.length_b   1.000
_cell.length_c   1.000
_cell.angle_alpha   90.00
_cell.angle_beta   90.00
_cell.angle_gamma   90.00
#
_symmetry.space_group_name_H-M   'P 1'
#
loop_
_entity.id
_entity.type
_entity.pdbx_description
1 polymer ?
#
loop_
_entity_poly.entity_id
_entity_poly.type
_entity_poly.pdbx_seq_one_letter_code
_entity_poly.pdbx_strand_id
1 'polypeptide(L)'
;MSRLYEEVRMPLAEGTTLLHPERALLRWEGIDGRADIGQICYLKRDTSRPQRSRRIFDVTSFSSERARVVRLLVAHLSGRMTLGAMRPKTVHGALRAVLDFVNWADRQGLHQVLCDEKATAEAVHGYFHEKREQVSLGNLKRNAVGLYQRNLLLKSVVDAT
;
A
#
# COMPACT_ATOMS: atom_id res chain seq x y z
N MET A 1 0.65 23.94 0.17
CA MET A 1 -0.74 23.52 -0.14
C MET A 1 -1.01 22.16 0.48
N SER A 2 -2.12 21.97 1.19
CA SER A 2 -2.54 20.64 1.67
C SER A 2 -3.36 19.94 0.60
N ARG A 3 -3.07 18.66 0.32
CA ARG A 3 -3.87 17.84 -0.61
C ARG A 3 -5.31 17.72 -0.11
N LEU A 4 -6.29 17.72 -1.02
CA LEU A 4 -7.65 17.31 -0.72
C LEU A 4 -7.70 15.81 -0.41
N TYR A 5 -8.54 15.44 0.56
CA TYR A 5 -8.74 14.06 0.98
C TYR A 5 -10.20 13.66 0.79
N GLU A 6 -10.40 12.50 0.19
CA GLU A 6 -11.72 11.92 -0.05
C GLU A 6 -11.81 10.58 0.70
N GLU A 7 -12.78 10.45 1.61
CA GLU A 7 -13.02 9.17 2.27
C GLU A 7 -13.65 8.18 1.30
N VAL A 8 -13.05 6.99 1.21
CA VAL A 8 -13.51 5.90 0.36
C VAL A 8 -13.84 4.71 1.26
N ARG A 9 -15.12 4.34 1.31
CA ARG A 9 -15.60 3.18 2.07
C ARG A 9 -15.25 1.89 1.33
N MET A 10 -14.77 0.90 2.07
CA MET A 10 -14.40 -0.43 1.58
C MET A 10 -15.39 -1.49 2.09
N PRO A 11 -15.86 -2.43 1.24
CA PRO A 11 -15.55 -2.52 -0.19
C PRO A 11 -16.19 -1.35 -0.97
N LEU A 12 -15.66 -1.08 -2.16
CA LEU A 12 -16.29 -0.16 -3.11
C LEU A 12 -17.69 -0.67 -3.43
N ALA A 13 -18.65 0.24 -3.57
CA ALA A 13 -19.96 -0.10 -4.08
C ALA A 13 -19.85 -0.64 -5.51
N GLU A 14 -20.73 -1.57 -5.87
CA GLU A 14 -20.72 -2.19 -7.20
C GLU A 14 -20.77 -1.13 -8.31
N GLY A 15 -19.97 -1.34 -9.36
CA GLY A 15 -19.83 -0.38 -10.47
C GLY A 15 -19.08 0.92 -10.14
N THR A 16 -18.64 1.13 -8.89
CA THR A 16 -17.92 2.36 -8.51
C THR A 16 -16.48 2.33 -9.00
N THR A 17 -16.07 3.42 -9.67
CA THR A 17 -14.68 3.65 -10.08
C THR A 17 -14.07 4.76 -9.22
N LEU A 18 -12.88 4.52 -8.66
CA LEU A 18 -12.15 5.50 -7.87
C LEU A 18 -11.52 6.58 -8.77
N LEU A 19 -12.23 7.68 -9.04
CA LEU A 19 -11.80 8.72 -9.98
C LEU A 19 -10.52 9.47 -9.58
N HIS A 20 -10.34 9.73 -8.29
CA HIS A 20 -9.19 10.45 -7.73
C HIS A 20 -8.40 9.58 -6.74
N PRO A 21 -7.63 8.57 -7.21
CA PRO A 21 -6.83 7.70 -6.36
C PRO A 21 -5.87 8.49 -5.47
N GLU A 22 -5.35 9.60 -5.99
CA GLU A 22 -4.44 10.49 -5.28
C GLU A 22 -5.08 11.14 -4.07
N ARG A 23 -6.42 11.20 -3.95
CA ARG A 23 -7.13 11.80 -2.81
C ARG A 23 -7.60 10.77 -1.79
N ALA A 24 -7.54 9.49 -2.13
CA ALA A 24 -8.23 8.43 -1.41
C ALA A 24 -7.69 8.17 0.01
N LEU A 25 -8.61 8.25 0.98
CA LEU A 25 -8.46 7.75 2.35
C LEU A 25 -9.41 6.55 2.53
N LEU A 26 -8.86 5.35 2.57
CA LEU A 26 -9.65 4.13 2.70
C LEU A 26 -10.12 3.92 4.13
N ARG A 27 -11.39 3.50 4.27
CA ARG A 27 -12.03 3.20 5.55
C ARG A 27 -12.81 1.90 5.45
N TRP A 28 -12.73 1.06 6.50
CA TRP A 28 -13.48 -0.19 6.62
C TRP A 28 -14.46 -0.09 7.76
N GLU A 29 -15.60 -0.76 7.62
CA GLU A 29 -16.54 -0.92 8.73
C GLU A 29 -15.90 -1.76 9.85
N GLY A 30 -16.14 -1.36 11.10
CA GLY A 30 -15.62 -2.03 12.29
C GLY A 30 -14.10 -1.94 12.50
N ILE A 31 -13.39 -1.08 11.75
CA ILE A 31 -11.96 -0.80 11.94
C ILE A 31 -11.78 0.69 12.21
N ASP A 32 -11.21 1.01 13.37
CA ASP A 32 -10.88 2.38 13.70
C ASP A 32 -9.67 2.89 12.90
N GLY A 33 -9.87 4.02 12.23
CA GLY A 33 -8.84 4.73 11.48
C GLY A 33 -9.08 4.73 9.97
N ARG A 34 -8.15 5.39 9.27
CA ARG A 34 -8.13 5.54 7.81
C ARG A 34 -6.75 5.18 7.29
N ALA A 35 -6.69 4.57 6.12
CA ALA A 35 -5.44 4.35 5.41
C ALA A 35 -5.34 5.35 4.26
N ASP A 36 -4.40 6.30 4.35
CA ASP A 36 -4.06 7.16 3.21
C ASP A 36 -3.33 6.30 2.17
N ILE A 37 -4.06 5.80 1.18
CA ILE A 37 -3.46 5.08 0.06
C ILE A 37 -3.05 6.06 -1.05
N GLY A 38 -3.77 7.18 -1.18
CA GLY A 38 -3.52 8.16 -2.24
C GLY A 38 -2.14 8.78 -2.20
N GLN A 39 -1.48 8.79 -1.02
CA GLN A 39 -0.07 9.15 -0.93
C GLN A 39 0.86 8.34 -1.83
N ILE A 40 0.51 7.10 -2.23
CA ILE A 40 1.34 6.29 -3.12
C ILE A 40 1.47 6.96 -4.49
N CYS A 41 0.51 7.79 -4.89
CA CYS A 41 0.52 8.50 -6.17
C CYS A 41 1.65 9.55 -6.28
N TYR A 42 2.45 9.77 -5.24
CA TYR A 42 3.54 10.75 -5.22
C TYR A 42 4.89 10.03 -5.10
N LEU A 43 5.88 10.47 -5.86
CA LEU A 43 7.21 9.85 -5.90
C LEU A 43 8.12 10.33 -4.75
N LYS A 44 7.98 11.60 -4.36
CA LYS A 44 8.76 12.20 -3.28
C LYS A 44 7.92 12.28 -2.01
N ARG A 45 8.23 11.40 -1.06
CA ARG A 45 7.47 11.23 0.19
C ARG A 45 8.43 11.12 1.37
N ASP A 46 8.12 11.82 2.45
CA ASP A 46 8.74 11.58 3.73
C ASP A 46 8.14 10.31 4.35
N THR A 47 8.89 9.21 4.23
CA THR A 47 8.54 7.91 4.80
C THR A 47 9.25 7.63 6.12
N SER A 48 10.02 8.61 6.64
CA SER A 48 10.74 8.49 7.91
C SER A 48 9.81 8.52 9.12
N ARG A 49 8.62 9.11 8.96
CA ARG A 49 7.64 9.24 10.04
C ARG A 49 6.65 8.08 10.05
N PRO A 50 6.20 7.63 11.25
CA PRO A 50 5.19 6.59 11.37
C PRO A 50 3.87 6.97 10.66
N GLN A 51 3.12 5.94 10.26
CA GLN A 51 1.85 6.01 9.53
C GLN A 51 0.77 6.92 10.15
N ARG A 52 0.92 7.35 11.42
CA ARG A 52 0.00 8.23 12.14
C ARG A 52 0.31 9.73 12.05
N SER A 53 1.47 10.11 11.52
CA SER A 53 1.80 11.54 11.31
C SER A 53 1.21 12.03 9.99
N ARG A 54 0.89 13.33 9.87
CA ARG A 54 0.58 13.98 8.58
C ARG A 54 1.76 13.71 7.65
N ARG A 55 1.58 12.79 6.70
CA ARG A 55 2.65 12.40 5.79
C ARG A 55 2.92 13.56 4.85
N ILE A 56 4.19 13.96 4.78
CA ILE A 56 4.65 15.06 3.97
C ILE A 56 5.08 14.45 2.64
N PHE A 57 4.43 14.84 1.56
CA PHE A 57 4.82 14.48 0.21
C PHE A 57 4.83 15.73 -0.65
N ASP A 58 5.72 15.74 -1.64
CA ASP A 58 5.78 16.83 -2.61
C ASP A 58 4.64 16.65 -3.61
N VAL A 59 3.67 17.56 -3.57
CA VAL A 59 2.49 17.52 -4.47
C VAL A 59 2.86 17.62 -5.94
N THR A 60 4.04 18.18 -6.26
CA THR A 60 4.55 18.28 -7.63
C THR A 60 5.12 16.95 -8.14
N SER A 61 5.37 16.00 -7.24
CA SER A 61 5.89 14.67 -7.58
C SER A 61 4.80 13.64 -7.94
N PHE A 62 3.61 14.12 -8.32
CA PHE A 62 2.52 13.25 -8.73
C PHE A 62 2.91 12.37 -9.94
N SER A 63 2.58 11.08 -9.86
CA SER A 63 2.76 10.10 -10.94
C SER A 63 1.40 9.52 -11.32
N SER A 64 1.01 9.75 -12.58
CA SER A 64 -0.20 9.18 -13.17
C SER A 64 -0.14 7.65 -13.24
N GLU A 65 1.06 7.10 -13.45
CA GLU A 65 1.33 5.66 -13.45
C GLU A 65 1.05 5.05 -12.08
N ARG A 66 1.59 5.63 -11.00
CA ARG A 66 1.25 5.20 -9.64
C ARG A 66 -0.23 5.39 -9.32
N ALA A 67 -0.87 6.44 -9.82
CA ALA A 67 -2.31 6.64 -9.63
C ALA A 67 -3.14 5.52 -10.30
N ARG A 68 -2.72 5.05 -11.48
CA ARG A 68 -3.33 3.89 -12.15
C ARG A 68 -3.18 2.62 -11.29
N VAL A 69 -1.98 2.36 -10.77
CA VAL A 69 -1.71 1.19 -9.94
C VAL A 69 -2.52 1.23 -8.63
N VAL A 70 -2.59 2.40 -7.97
CA VAL A 70 -3.41 2.57 -6.76
C VAL A 70 -4.87 2.27 -7.03
N ARG A 71 -5.41 2.69 -8.19
CA ARG A 71 -6.78 2.37 -8.59
C ARG A 71 -7.00 0.87 -8.75
N LEU A 72 -6.10 0.18 -9.44
CA LEU A 72 -6.15 -1.28 -9.63
C LEU A 72 -6.04 -2.01 -8.29
N LEU A 73 -5.14 -1.59 -7.42
CA LEU A 73 -4.97 -2.14 -6.08
C LEU A 73 -6.24 -1.98 -5.23
N VAL A 74 -6.87 -0.80 -5.22
CA VAL A 74 -8.12 -0.58 -4.47
C VAL A 74 -9.24 -1.46 -5.02
N ALA A 75 -9.39 -1.53 -6.34
CA ALA A 75 -10.38 -2.40 -6.98
C ALA A 75 -10.15 -3.88 -6.65
N HIS A 76 -8.90 -4.34 -6.69
CA HIS A 76 -8.53 -5.69 -6.32
C HIS A 76 -8.86 -5.99 -4.85
N LEU A 77 -8.43 -5.12 -3.92
CA LEU A 77 -8.72 -5.26 -2.49
C LEU A 77 -10.23 -5.27 -2.21
N SER A 78 -11.00 -4.45 -2.93
CA SER A 78 -12.46 -4.43 -2.88
C SER A 78 -13.07 -5.76 -3.34
N GLY A 79 -12.66 -6.25 -4.51
CA GLY A 79 -13.16 -7.52 -5.07
C GLY A 79 -12.90 -8.72 -4.15
N ARG A 80 -11.74 -8.76 -3.49
CA ARG A 80 -11.41 -9.80 -2.49
C ARG A 80 -12.35 -9.79 -1.28
N MET A 81 -12.92 -8.64 -0.93
CA MET A 81 -13.92 -8.53 0.13
C MET A 81 -15.32 -8.93 -0.37
N THR A 82 -15.74 -8.39 -1.52
CA THR A 82 -17.08 -8.64 -2.08
C THR A 82 -17.31 -10.10 -2.40
N LEU A 83 -16.30 -10.82 -2.90
CA LEU A 83 -16.37 -12.26 -3.18
C LEU A 83 -16.32 -13.15 -1.91
N GLY A 84 -16.33 -12.57 -0.71
CA GLY A 84 -16.23 -13.28 0.55
C GLY A 84 -14.87 -13.94 0.81
N ALA A 85 -13.89 -13.77 -0.10
CA ALA A 85 -12.59 -14.40 -0.03
C ALA A 85 -11.76 -13.89 1.16
N MET A 86 -12.01 -12.66 1.64
CA MET A 86 -11.26 -12.05 2.74
C MET A 86 -12.13 -11.16 3.63
N ARG A 87 -11.96 -11.29 4.96
CA ARG A 87 -12.56 -10.39 5.95
C ARG A 87 -11.96 -8.98 5.85
N PRO A 88 -12.71 -7.90 6.17
CA PRO A 88 -12.20 -6.52 6.16
C PRO A 88 -10.87 -6.34 6.90
N LYS A 89 -10.74 -6.95 8.09
CA LYS A 89 -9.51 -6.88 8.90
C LYS A 89 -8.29 -7.47 8.18
N THR A 90 -8.49 -8.53 7.40
CA THR A 90 -7.42 -9.18 6.64
C THR A 90 -6.98 -8.30 5.47
N VAL A 91 -7.93 -7.71 4.75
CA VAL A 91 -7.66 -6.79 3.63
C VAL A 91 -6.95 -5.52 4.12
N HIS A 92 -7.39 -4.96 5.25
CA HIS A 92 -6.70 -3.85 5.89
C HIS A 92 -5.25 -4.20 6.29
N GLY A 93 -5.03 -5.41 6.83
CA GLY A 93 -3.69 -5.94 7.11
C GLY A 93 -2.82 -6.10 5.85
N ALA A 94 -3.42 -6.54 4.74
CA ALA A 94 -2.75 -6.65 3.45
C ALA A 94 -2.31 -5.29 2.92
N LEU A 95 -3.20 -4.29 2.94
CA LEU A 95 -2.86 -2.93 2.56
C LEU A 95 -1.72 -2.34 3.40
N ARG A 96 -1.70 -2.60 4.71
CA ARG A 96 -0.59 -2.12 5.57
C ARG A 96 0.75 -2.73 5.18
N ALA A 97 0.78 -3.99 4.77
CA ALA A 97 2.00 -4.61 4.27
C ALA A 97 2.47 -3.97 2.95
N VAL A 98 1.54 -3.69 2.02
CA VAL A 98 1.85 -2.98 0.78
C VAL A 98 2.40 -1.58 1.08
N LEU A 99 1.75 -0.82 1.97
CA LEU A 99 2.23 0.52 2.34
C LEU A 99 3.63 0.50 2.97
N ASP A 100 3.93 -0.51 3.78
CA ASP A 100 5.26 -0.68 4.37
C ASP A 100 6.32 -1.02 3.30
N PHE A 101 5.98 -1.91 2.37
CA PHE A 101 6.84 -2.26 1.23
C PHE A 101 7.13 -1.06 0.32
N VAL A 102 6.11 -0.31 -0.08
CA VAL A 102 6.31 0.87 -0.95
C VAL A 102 7.06 1.97 -0.21
N ASN A 103 6.84 2.13 1.10
CA ASN A 103 7.62 3.05 1.92
C ASN A 103 9.11 2.64 1.95
N TRP A 104 9.39 1.35 2.08
CA TRP A 104 10.75 0.82 2.01
C TRP A 104 11.36 1.08 0.63
N ALA A 105 10.65 0.73 -0.45
CA ALA A 105 11.15 0.90 -1.81
C ALA A 105 11.48 2.37 -2.13
N ASP A 106 10.65 3.31 -1.70
CA ASP A 106 10.93 4.75 -1.89
C ASP A 106 12.17 5.22 -1.12
N ARG A 107 12.48 4.64 0.06
CA ARG A 107 13.75 4.94 0.75
C ARG A 107 14.97 4.41 -0.01
N GLN A 108 14.79 3.34 -0.77
CA GLN A 108 15.82 2.77 -1.63
C GLN A 108 15.88 3.44 -3.01
N GLY A 109 15.03 4.44 -3.29
CA GLY A 109 14.91 5.07 -4.61
C GLY A 109 14.27 4.19 -5.70
N LEU A 110 13.65 3.06 -5.31
CA LEU A 110 13.05 2.09 -6.22
C LEU A 110 11.63 2.50 -6.62
N HIS A 111 11.51 3.60 -7.35
CA HIS A 111 10.20 4.20 -7.63
C HIS A 111 9.30 3.37 -8.57
N GLN A 112 9.90 2.51 -9.39
CA GLN A 112 9.23 1.66 -10.39
C GLN A 112 8.66 0.36 -9.81
N VAL A 113 8.84 0.09 -8.51
CA VAL A 113 8.42 -1.14 -7.83
C VAL A 113 6.91 -1.44 -7.86
N LEU A 114 6.12 -0.47 -8.26
CA LEU A 114 4.67 -0.59 -8.38
C LEU A 114 4.20 -0.59 -9.83
N CYS A 115 5.09 -0.40 -10.78
CA CYS A 115 4.73 -0.15 -12.18
C CYS A 115 5.40 -1.15 -13.13
N ASP A 116 6.47 -1.81 -12.67
CA ASP A 116 7.22 -2.80 -13.45
C ASP A 116 7.32 -4.12 -12.68
N GLU A 117 6.91 -5.22 -13.31
CA GLU A 117 6.87 -6.55 -12.68
C GLU A 117 8.28 -7.01 -12.26
N LYS A 118 9.29 -6.78 -13.11
CA LYS A 118 10.67 -7.17 -12.84
C LYS A 118 11.24 -6.40 -11.65
N ALA A 119 11.06 -5.08 -11.63
CA ALA A 119 11.44 -4.22 -10.52
C ALA A 119 10.70 -4.62 -9.22
N THR A 120 9.42 -5.00 -9.33
CA THR A 120 8.64 -5.52 -8.21
C THR A 120 9.26 -6.79 -7.66
N ALA A 121 9.56 -7.77 -8.50
CA ALA A 121 10.14 -9.04 -8.10
C ALA A 121 11.49 -8.86 -7.39
N GLU A 122 12.41 -8.10 -8.00
CA GLU A 122 13.74 -7.81 -7.42
C GLU A 122 13.62 -7.10 -6.05
N ALA A 123 12.75 -6.10 -5.96
CA ALA A 123 12.54 -5.35 -4.73
C ALA A 123 11.90 -6.19 -3.61
N VAL A 124 10.99 -7.11 -3.94
CA VAL A 124 10.38 -8.01 -2.96
C VAL A 124 11.44 -8.87 -2.27
N HIS A 125 12.44 -9.36 -3.02
CA HIS A 125 13.56 -10.10 -2.44
C HIS A 125 14.38 -9.24 -1.48
N GLY A 126 14.75 -8.02 -1.90
CA GLY A 126 15.49 -7.08 -1.05
C GLY A 126 14.72 -6.69 0.22
N TYR A 127 13.42 -6.45 0.09
CA TYR A 127 12.55 -6.12 1.21
C TYR A 127 12.51 -7.23 2.25
N PHE A 128 12.30 -8.49 1.83
CA PHE A 128 12.28 -9.61 2.76
C PHE A 128 13.65 -9.93 3.35
N HIS A 129 14.74 -9.66 2.62
CA HIS A 129 16.08 -9.76 3.17
C HIS A 129 16.26 -8.79 4.35
N GLU A 130 15.95 -7.50 4.16
CA GLU A 130 16.04 -6.49 5.23
C GLU A 130 15.12 -6.85 6.41
N LYS A 131 13.88 -7.28 6.15
CA LYS A 131 12.96 -7.68 7.23
C LYS A 131 13.50 -8.83 8.07
N ARG A 132 14.17 -9.81 7.46
CA ARG A 132 14.81 -10.91 8.20
C ARG A 132 16.02 -10.42 8.99
N GLU A 133 16.82 -9.52 8.43
CA GLU A 133 17.94 -8.89 9.15
C GLU A 133 17.46 -8.13 10.39
N GLN A 134 16.38 -7.34 10.26
CA GLN A 134 15.76 -6.65 11.39
C GLN A 134 15.22 -7.61 12.46
N VAL A 135 14.82 -8.84 12.10
CA VAL A 135 14.48 -9.89 13.09
C VAL A 135 15.74 -10.39 13.79
N SER A 136 16.81 -10.66 13.06
CA SER A 136 18.10 -11.10 13.62
C SER A 136 18.69 -10.06 14.59
N LEU A 137 18.52 -8.78 14.30
CA LEU A 137 18.93 -7.67 15.17
C LEU A 137 18.00 -7.43 16.37
N GLY A 138 16.89 -8.17 16.49
CA GLY A 138 15.91 -8.01 17.57
C GLY A 138 14.94 -6.82 17.40
N ASN A 139 15.05 -6.06 16.30
CA ASN A 139 14.19 -4.90 16.01
C ASN A 139 12.78 -5.30 15.57
N LEU A 140 12.61 -6.54 15.07
CA LEU A 140 11.31 -7.10 14.68
C LEU A 140 11.08 -8.49 15.27
N LYS A 141 9.81 -8.78 15.60
CA LYS A 141 9.41 -10.15 15.97
C LYS A 141 9.36 -11.04 14.73
N ARG A 142 9.82 -12.28 14.83
CA ARG A 142 9.78 -13.29 13.75
C ARG A 142 8.40 -13.43 13.09
N ASN A 143 7.33 -13.38 13.89
CA ASN A 143 5.95 -13.50 13.41
C ASN A 143 5.50 -12.33 12.52
N ALA A 144 6.16 -11.16 12.63
CA ALA A 144 5.84 -10.01 11.78
C ALA A 144 6.23 -10.26 10.32
N VAL A 145 7.35 -10.93 10.06
CA VAL A 145 7.82 -11.22 8.69
C VAL A 145 6.89 -12.20 7.99
N GLY A 146 6.45 -13.26 8.67
CA GLY A 146 5.47 -14.20 8.12
C GLY A 146 4.12 -13.53 7.79
N LEU A 147 3.70 -12.56 8.60
CA LEU A 147 2.50 -11.76 8.33
C LEU A 147 2.69 -10.88 7.08
N TYR A 148 3.82 -10.19 6.94
CA TYR A 148 4.12 -9.40 5.75
C TYR A 148 4.20 -10.26 4.50
N GLN A 149 4.84 -11.42 4.57
CA GLN A 149 4.98 -12.34 3.45
C GLN A 149 3.62 -12.85 2.97
N ARG A 150 2.76 -13.32 3.88
CA ARG A 150 1.40 -13.74 3.54
C ARG A 150 0.59 -12.61 2.89
N ASN A 151 0.78 -11.39 3.37
CA ASN A 151 0.00 -10.23 2.96
C ASN A 151 0.49 -9.57 1.65
N LEU A 152 1.80 -9.63 1.38
CA LEU A 152 2.42 -9.08 0.16
C LEU A 152 2.34 -10.08 -1.01
N LEU A 153 2.51 -11.38 -0.73
CA LEU A 153 2.43 -12.47 -1.73
C LEU A 153 1.00 -12.92 -2.02
N LEU A 154 0.00 -12.29 -1.41
CA LEU A 154 -1.41 -12.47 -1.77
C LEU A 154 -1.68 -11.83 -3.14
N LYS A 155 -0.99 -12.32 -4.20
CA LYS A 155 -1.16 -12.07 -5.66
C LYS A 155 -1.46 -10.64 -6.15
N SER A 156 -1.45 -9.64 -5.28
CA SER A 156 -2.15 -8.35 -5.47
C SER A 156 -1.22 -7.21 -5.85
N VAL A 157 0.08 -7.36 -5.61
CA VAL A 157 1.09 -6.39 -6.07
C VAL A 157 1.60 -6.78 -7.46
N VAL A 158 1.75 -8.07 -7.74
CA VAL A 158 2.24 -8.60 -9.03
C VAL A 158 1.16 -8.63 -10.11
N ASP A 159 -0.10 -8.98 -9.79
CA ASP A 159 -1.19 -8.96 -10.80
C ASP A 159 -1.71 -7.52 -11.06
N ALA A 160 -1.27 -6.51 -10.29
CA ALA A 160 -1.71 -5.12 -10.43
C ALA A 160 -0.73 -4.22 -11.21
N THR A 161 0.48 -4.73 -11.47
CA THR A 161 1.50 -4.17 -12.38
C THR A 161 1.36 -4.82 -13.74
#